data_AF-A0A6S7F243-F1
#
_entry.id   AF-A0A6S7F243-F1
#
_cell.length_a   1.000
_cell.length_b   1.000
_cell.length_c   1.000
_cell.angle_alpha   90.00
_cell.angle_beta   90.00
_cell.angle_gamma   90.00
#
_symmetry.space_group_name_H-M   'P 1'
#
loop_
_entity.id
_entity.type
_entity.pdbx_description
1 polymer ?
#
loop_
_entity_poly.entity_id
_entity_poly.type
_entity_poly.pdbx_seq_one_letter_code
_entity_poly.pdbx_strand_id
1 'polypeptide(L)'
;MKSAARLNRMAYDPVHLLGELLHREPDGSYAVACDGRVWTVQRAASCLLEPQPGDEVLISGPDPARIYLIAVTVQADATRSTMQAEGDLILRSCTGDVLLEGGRAVRVRTPDYAIEAEDERHTCGRIRMVAKQLHATVGEMQLVGRSYEAVLDRLTVMARLSLRSVSEMDQVRAGAIDFQADHTARLHAAYTVVTGGDLVKVDAKQIHMG
;
A
#
# COMPACT_ATOMS: atom_id res chain seq x y z
N MET A 1 18.31 38.58 -50.27
CA MET A 1 18.52 37.16 -50.61
C MET A 1 19.04 36.41 -49.39
N LYS A 2 18.17 35.73 -48.64
CA LYS A 2 18.55 34.64 -47.73
C LYS A 2 17.85 33.40 -48.27
N SER A 3 18.65 32.50 -48.83
CA SER A 3 18.22 31.25 -49.43
C SER A 3 17.49 30.44 -48.37
N ALA A 4 16.21 30.14 -48.60
CA ALA A 4 15.48 29.15 -47.83
C ALA A 4 16.23 27.83 -47.97
N ALA A 5 16.83 27.37 -46.86
CA ALA A 5 17.47 26.08 -46.79
C ALA A 5 16.49 25.04 -47.36
N ARG A 6 16.95 24.30 -48.37
CA ARG A 6 16.21 23.17 -48.95
C ARG A 6 15.76 22.28 -47.81
N LEU A 7 14.45 22.31 -47.50
CA LEU A 7 13.80 21.26 -46.74
C LEU A 7 14.10 19.98 -47.50
N ASN A 8 14.96 19.16 -46.91
CA ASN A 8 15.31 17.85 -47.40
C ASN A 8 13.99 17.08 -47.51
N ARG A 9 13.43 16.98 -48.73
CA ARG A 9 12.23 16.18 -48.99
C ARG A 9 12.58 14.78 -48.50
N MET A 10 11.86 14.30 -47.48
CA MET A 10 12.01 12.94 -46.97
C MET A 10 12.02 11.99 -48.17
N ALA A 11 13.06 11.16 -48.27
CA ALA A 11 13.25 10.21 -49.37
C ALA A 11 12.36 8.96 -49.24
N TYR A 12 11.32 9.06 -48.42
CA TYR A 12 10.46 7.98 -47.98
C TYR A 12 9.13 8.59 -47.51
N ASP A 13 8.04 7.86 -47.71
CA ASP A 13 6.72 8.28 -47.25
C ASP A 13 6.54 7.88 -45.77
N PRO A 14 6.25 8.83 -44.87
CA PRO A 14 5.97 8.51 -43.48
C PRO A 14 4.77 7.58 -43.41
N VAL A 15 4.88 6.54 -42.58
CA VAL A 15 3.79 5.59 -42.35
C VAL A 15 2.96 6.13 -41.19
N HIS A 16 1.66 6.27 -41.41
CA HIS A 16 0.70 6.65 -40.38
C HIS A 16 -0.64 5.99 -40.69
N LEU A 17 -0.87 4.81 -40.11
CA LEU A 17 -1.99 3.95 -40.45
C LEU A 17 -2.69 3.46 -39.18
N LEU A 18 -4.02 3.38 -39.26
CA LEU A 18 -4.81 2.61 -38.30
C LEU A 18 -4.89 1.15 -38.77
N GLY A 19 -4.91 0.23 -37.83
CA GLY A 19 -5.08 -1.18 -38.14
C GLY A 19 -5.47 -2.01 -36.94
N GLU A 20 -5.77 -3.27 -37.21
CA GLU A 20 -6.12 -4.24 -36.18
C GLU A 20 -4.86 -4.99 -35.74
N LEU A 21 -4.63 -5.06 -34.43
CA LEU A 21 -3.55 -5.85 -33.86
C LEU A 21 -3.91 -7.33 -33.93
N LEU A 22 -3.12 -8.14 -34.62
CA LEU A 22 -3.38 -9.56 -34.80
C LEU A 22 -2.83 -10.38 -33.62
N HIS A 23 -1.53 -10.25 -33.36
CA HIS A 23 -0.85 -10.97 -32.29
C HIS A 23 0.49 -10.34 -31.95
N ARG A 24 1.05 -10.78 -30.81
CA ARG A 24 2.42 -10.47 -30.39
C ARG A 24 3.35 -11.60 -30.82
N GLU A 25 4.48 -11.25 -31.40
CA GLU A 25 5.53 -12.18 -31.81
C GLU A 25 6.44 -12.58 -30.63
N PRO A 26 7.15 -13.72 -30.70
CA PRO A 26 8.04 -14.17 -29.62
C PRO A 26 9.21 -13.22 -29.31
N ASP A 27 9.62 -12.41 -30.28
CA ASP A 27 10.68 -11.39 -30.13
C ASP A 27 10.18 -10.10 -29.47
N GLY A 28 8.89 -10.04 -29.11
CA GLY A 28 8.25 -8.88 -28.48
C GLY A 28 7.65 -7.87 -29.46
N SER A 29 7.83 -8.06 -30.77
CA SER A 29 7.17 -7.25 -31.79
C SER A 29 5.68 -7.59 -31.94
N TYR A 30 4.95 -6.77 -32.69
CA TYR A 30 3.51 -6.89 -32.89
C TYR A 30 3.19 -6.97 -34.39
N ALA A 31 2.27 -7.85 -34.76
CA ALA A 31 1.76 -7.96 -36.12
C ALA A 31 0.45 -7.18 -36.25
N VAL A 32 0.41 -6.15 -37.10
CA VAL A 32 -0.74 -5.26 -37.28
C VAL A 32 -1.23 -5.34 -38.73
N ALA A 33 -2.52 -5.58 -38.94
CA ALA A 33 -3.14 -5.56 -40.26
C ALA A 33 -3.61 -4.15 -40.63
N CYS A 34 -3.03 -3.56 -41.68
CA CYS A 34 -3.40 -2.25 -42.24
C CYS A 34 -3.44 -2.32 -43.76
N ASP A 35 -4.48 -1.78 -44.39
CA ASP A 35 -4.59 -1.62 -45.85
C ASP A 35 -4.27 -2.90 -46.66
N GLY A 36 -4.74 -4.06 -46.17
CA GLY A 36 -4.53 -5.36 -46.83
C GLY A 36 -3.11 -5.94 -46.70
N ARG A 37 -2.27 -5.35 -45.85
CA ARG A 37 -0.92 -5.83 -45.53
C ARG A 37 -0.76 -6.04 -44.02
N VAL A 38 0.07 -7.01 -43.64
CA VAL A 38 0.52 -7.19 -42.26
C VAL A 38 1.87 -6.49 -42.06
N TRP A 39 1.95 -5.67 -41.04
CA TRP A 39 3.13 -4.92 -40.62
C TRP A 39 3.68 -5.49 -39.31
N THR A 40 4.98 -5.73 -39.25
CA THR A 40 5.67 -6.07 -38.00
C THR A 40 6.21 -4.79 -37.37
N VAL A 41 5.78 -4.47 -36.16
CA VAL A 41 6.06 -3.19 -35.49
C VAL A 41 6.57 -3.39 -34.07
N GLN A 42 7.38 -2.45 -33.58
CA GLN A 42 7.82 -2.44 -32.18
C GLN A 42 6.90 -1.55 -31.35
N ARG A 43 6.67 -1.87 -30.07
CA ARG A 43 5.92 -0.96 -29.19
C ARG A 43 6.75 0.28 -28.89
N ALA A 44 6.20 1.47 -29.14
CA ALA A 44 6.87 2.71 -28.73
C ALA A 44 6.87 2.84 -27.20
N ALA A 45 7.92 3.45 -26.65
CA ALA A 45 8.00 3.75 -25.22
C ALA A 45 6.85 4.64 -24.72
N SER A 46 6.24 5.44 -25.60
CA SER A 46 5.07 6.26 -25.29
C SER A 46 3.75 5.49 -25.22
N CYS A 47 3.69 4.27 -25.77
CA CYS A 47 2.50 3.42 -25.69
C CYS A 47 2.48 2.67 -24.35
N LEU A 48 1.83 3.26 -23.34
CA LEU A 48 1.75 2.69 -22.00
C LEU A 48 0.74 1.55 -21.87
N LEU A 49 -0.34 1.57 -22.68
CA LEU A 49 -1.31 0.48 -22.72
C LEU A 49 -0.64 -0.79 -23.27
N GLU A 50 -0.92 -1.92 -22.63
CA GLU A 50 -0.55 -3.25 -23.11
C GLU A 50 -1.43 -3.59 -24.33
N PRO A 51 -0.88 -3.66 -25.54
CA PRO A 51 -1.67 -3.96 -26.74
C PRO A 51 -2.12 -5.42 -26.74
N GLN A 52 -3.39 -5.66 -27.07
CA GLN A 52 -4.01 -6.99 -27.13
C GLN A 52 -4.53 -7.32 -28.53
N PRO A 53 -4.51 -8.60 -28.94
CA PRO A 53 -5.17 -9.04 -30.16
C PRO A 53 -6.60 -8.50 -30.30
N GLY A 54 -6.94 -7.99 -31.49
CA GLY A 54 -8.21 -7.35 -31.83
C GLY A 54 -8.26 -5.84 -31.54
N ASP A 55 -7.26 -5.28 -30.86
CA ASP A 55 -7.20 -3.83 -30.62
C ASP A 55 -7.05 -3.08 -31.96
N GLU A 56 -7.74 -1.94 -32.09
CA GLU A 56 -7.39 -0.96 -33.11
C GLU A 56 -6.20 -0.14 -32.62
N VAL A 57 -5.16 -0.06 -33.43
CA VAL A 57 -3.89 0.58 -33.07
C VAL A 57 -3.44 1.55 -34.15
N LEU A 58 -2.73 2.59 -33.71
CA LEU A 58 -2.04 3.52 -34.58
C LEU A 58 -0.57 3.12 -34.70
N ILE A 59 -0.15 2.78 -35.91
CA ILE A 59 1.26 2.54 -36.23
C ILE A 59 1.85 3.76 -36.94
N SER A 60 3.08 4.13 -36.57
CA SER A 60 3.79 5.21 -37.23
C SER A 60 5.30 5.01 -37.27
N GLY A 61 5.91 5.49 -38.35
CA GLY A 61 7.34 5.35 -38.58
C GLY A 61 7.83 6.31 -39.65
N PRO A 62 9.12 6.72 -39.62
CA PRO A 62 9.70 7.45 -40.73
C PRO A 62 9.56 6.65 -42.03
N ASP A 63 9.79 5.34 -42.02
CA ASP A 63 9.79 4.51 -43.22
C ASP A 63 9.27 3.09 -42.93
N PRO A 64 8.99 2.28 -43.98
CA PRO A 64 8.49 0.91 -43.83
C PRO A 64 9.33 -0.06 -42.99
N ALA A 65 10.61 0.23 -42.75
CA ALA A 65 11.49 -0.63 -41.96
C ALA A 65 11.55 -0.23 -40.48
N ARG A 66 11.08 0.97 -40.12
CA ARG A 66 11.13 1.51 -38.75
C ARG A 66 9.76 1.98 -38.31
N ILE A 67 8.87 1.04 -38.03
CA ILE A 67 7.50 1.33 -37.63
C ILE A 67 7.27 0.92 -36.19
N TYR A 68 6.58 1.79 -35.47
CA TYR A 68 6.23 1.59 -34.07
C TYR A 68 4.72 1.65 -33.87
N LEU A 69 4.21 0.81 -32.98
CA LEU A 69 2.88 0.96 -32.40
C LEU A 69 2.94 2.11 -31.40
N ILE A 70 2.30 3.23 -31.73
CA ILE A 70 2.36 4.47 -30.94
C ILE A 70 1.22 4.54 -29.92
N ALA A 71 0.03 4.04 -30.29
CA ALA A 71 -1.15 4.06 -29.43
C ALA A 71 -2.09 2.91 -29.75
N VAL A 72 -2.83 2.44 -28.74
CA VAL A 72 -4.06 1.67 -28.90
C VAL A 72 -5.21 2.68 -28.97
N THR A 73 -5.87 2.81 -30.11
CA THR A 73 -6.94 3.80 -30.33
C THR A 73 -8.29 3.29 -29.84
N VAL A 74 -8.55 1.98 -30.01
CA VAL A 74 -9.75 1.31 -29.51
C VAL A 74 -9.34 -0.05 -28.95
N GLN A 75 -9.67 -0.33 -27.70
CA GLN A 75 -9.44 -1.66 -27.13
C GLN A 75 -10.55 -2.63 -27.57
N ALA A 76 -10.18 -3.85 -27.94
CA ALA A 76 -11.15 -4.92 -28.22
C ALA A 76 -12.02 -5.23 -26.99
N ASP A 77 -11.41 -5.23 -25.80
CA ASP A 77 -12.10 -5.32 -24.51
C ASP A 77 -11.96 -4.01 -23.74
N ALA A 78 -12.97 -3.15 -23.87
CA ALA A 78 -13.04 -1.88 -23.15
C ALA A 78 -13.26 -2.04 -21.63
N THR A 79 -13.48 -3.25 -21.11
CA THR A 79 -13.67 -3.47 -19.68
C THR A 79 -12.36 -3.60 -18.91
N ARG A 80 -11.24 -3.75 -19.61
CA ARG A 80 -9.92 -3.95 -19.01
C ARG A 80 -8.82 -3.23 -19.78
N SER A 81 -8.16 -2.30 -19.11
CA SER A 81 -6.93 -1.67 -19.59
C SER A 81 -5.78 -2.03 -18.65
N THR A 82 -4.65 -2.45 -19.22
CA THR A 82 -3.42 -2.71 -18.46
C THR A 82 -2.36 -1.70 -18.87
N MET A 83 -1.75 -1.02 -17.91
CA MET A 83 -0.50 -0.28 -18.13
C MET A 83 0.66 -1.18 -17.71
N GLN A 84 1.61 -1.44 -18.62
CA GLN A 84 2.71 -2.36 -18.37
C GLN A 84 4.06 -1.79 -18.81
N ALA A 85 4.98 -1.69 -17.84
CA ALA A 85 6.39 -1.39 -18.04
C ALA A 85 7.25 -2.65 -17.76
N GLU A 86 8.34 -2.84 -18.51
CA GLU A 86 9.28 -3.95 -18.28
C GLU A 86 10.29 -3.64 -17.16
N GLY A 87 10.57 -2.36 -16.92
CA GLY A 87 11.43 -1.89 -15.84
C GLY A 87 10.68 -1.02 -14.84
N ASP A 88 11.42 -0.14 -14.17
CA ASP A 88 10.87 0.75 -13.16
C ASP A 88 9.80 1.68 -13.74
N LEU A 89 8.68 1.82 -13.02
CA LEU A 89 7.61 2.76 -13.33
C LEU A 89 7.51 3.81 -12.22
N ILE A 90 7.81 5.06 -12.56
CA ILE A 90 7.75 6.20 -11.64
C ILE A 90 6.55 7.07 -12.02
N LEU A 91 5.56 7.15 -11.13
CA LEU A 91 4.46 8.14 -11.22
C LEU A 91 4.83 9.36 -10.38
N ARG A 92 5.08 10.50 -11.03
CA ARG A 92 5.52 11.73 -10.37
C ARG A 92 4.80 12.94 -10.93
N SER A 93 4.28 13.78 -10.03
CA SER A 93 3.84 15.13 -10.33
C SER A 93 4.83 16.12 -9.71
N CYS A 94 5.30 17.11 -10.48
CA CYS A 94 6.34 18.03 -10.03
C CYS A 94 5.82 19.16 -9.14
N THR A 95 4.56 19.55 -9.34
CA THR A 95 3.95 20.72 -8.69
C THR A 95 2.52 20.48 -8.22
N GLY A 96 1.95 19.33 -8.52
CA GLY A 96 0.58 19.00 -8.16
C GLY A 96 0.48 17.62 -7.52
N ASP A 97 -0.75 17.17 -7.36
CA ASP A 97 -1.03 15.91 -6.68
C ASP A 97 -0.99 14.72 -7.64
N VAL A 98 -0.76 13.54 -7.09
CA VAL A 98 -1.00 12.25 -7.76
C VAL A 98 -2.15 11.57 -7.03
N LEU A 99 -3.29 11.44 -7.70
CA LEU A 99 -4.50 10.84 -7.16
C LEU A 99 -4.74 9.46 -7.81
N LEU A 100 -4.92 8.43 -6.98
CA LEU A 100 -5.29 7.09 -7.41
C LEU A 100 -6.70 6.79 -6.93
N GLU A 101 -7.66 6.81 -7.87
CA GLU A 101 -9.07 6.56 -7.59
C GLU A 101 -9.57 5.31 -8.31
N GLY A 102 -10.47 4.57 -7.66
CA GLY A 102 -11.14 3.43 -8.26
C GLY A 102 -12.60 3.37 -7.83
N GLY A 103 -13.52 3.23 -8.78
CA GLY A 103 -14.96 3.15 -8.49
C GLY A 103 -15.39 1.88 -7.72
N ARG A 104 -14.51 0.89 -7.60
CA ARG A 104 -14.75 -0.35 -6.83
C ARG A 104 -13.68 -0.63 -5.80
N ALA A 105 -12.42 -0.63 -6.20
CA ALA A 105 -11.29 -0.93 -5.33
C ALA A 105 -9.99 -0.44 -5.95
N VAL A 106 -9.06 0.00 -5.08
CA VAL A 106 -7.63 0.13 -5.39
C VAL A 106 -6.92 -1.00 -4.64
N ARG A 107 -6.07 -1.78 -5.34
CA ARG A 107 -5.32 -2.89 -4.74
C ARG A 107 -3.84 -2.74 -5.07
N VAL A 108 -3.02 -2.75 -4.02
CA VAL A 108 -1.56 -2.78 -4.12
C VAL A 108 -1.09 -4.18 -3.75
N ARG A 109 -0.36 -4.83 -4.65
CA ARG A 109 0.23 -6.15 -4.41
C ARG A 109 1.70 -6.10 -4.82
N THR A 110 2.57 -6.23 -3.84
CA THR A 110 4.02 -6.13 -4.00
C THR A 110 4.71 -6.97 -2.92
N PRO A 111 5.90 -7.53 -3.17
CA PRO A 111 6.73 -8.11 -2.12
C PRO A 111 7.19 -7.09 -1.07
N ASP A 112 7.42 -5.84 -1.47
CA ASP A 112 7.89 -4.75 -0.60
C ASP A 112 7.06 -3.48 -0.80
N TYR A 113 6.62 -2.88 0.31
CA TYR A 113 5.72 -1.73 0.34
C TYR A 113 6.16 -0.72 1.41
N ALA A 114 6.47 0.49 0.98
CA ALA A 114 6.81 1.61 1.84
C ALA A 114 5.89 2.80 1.57
N ILE A 115 5.49 3.47 2.63
CA ILE A 115 4.84 4.79 2.60
C ILE A 115 5.73 5.70 3.42
N GLU A 116 6.17 6.80 2.83
CA GLU A 116 6.92 7.85 3.51
C GLU A 116 6.15 9.17 3.31
N ALA A 117 5.73 9.78 4.41
CA ALA A 117 5.01 11.04 4.41
C ALA A 117 5.32 11.80 5.70
N GLU A 118 5.31 13.13 5.63
CA GLU A 118 5.41 14.00 6.81
C GLU A 118 4.08 14.03 7.60
N ASP A 119 2.95 14.02 6.87
CA ASP A 119 1.60 13.88 7.41
C ASP A 119 0.87 12.76 6.66
N GLU A 120 0.51 11.69 7.37
CA GLU A 120 -0.18 10.52 6.84
C GLU A 120 -1.57 10.41 7.46
N ARG A 121 -2.62 10.37 6.62
CA ARG A 121 -4.01 10.29 7.06
C ARG A 121 -4.68 9.05 6.49
N HIS A 122 -5.12 8.18 7.40
CA HIS A 122 -5.90 7.00 7.07
C HIS A 122 -7.33 7.16 7.56
N THR A 123 -8.28 7.23 6.63
CA THR A 123 -9.71 7.23 6.96
C THR A 123 -10.36 5.98 6.38
N CYS A 124 -10.92 5.14 7.25
CA CYS A 124 -11.58 3.92 6.83
C CYS A 124 -12.60 3.46 7.88
N GLY A 125 -13.64 2.74 7.44
CA GLY A 125 -14.60 2.13 8.37
C GLY A 125 -14.10 0.86 9.05
N ARG A 126 -13.18 0.11 8.43
CA ARG A 126 -12.62 -1.13 8.96
C ARG A 126 -11.22 -1.40 8.42
N ILE A 127 -10.29 -1.70 9.32
CA ILE A 127 -8.93 -2.18 9.00
C ILE A 127 -8.84 -3.66 9.36
N ARG A 128 -8.20 -4.45 8.50
CA ARG A 128 -7.73 -5.80 8.84
C ARG A 128 -6.25 -5.88 8.51
N MET A 129 -5.42 -6.05 9.54
CA MET A 129 -3.98 -6.16 9.41
C MET A 129 -3.55 -7.54 9.89
N VAL A 130 -2.78 -8.24 9.06
CA VAL A 130 -2.14 -9.50 9.42
C VAL A 130 -0.65 -9.31 9.17
N ALA A 131 0.13 -9.34 10.23
CA ALA A 131 1.57 -9.16 10.18
C ALA A 131 2.23 -10.18 11.08
N LYS A 132 3.36 -10.75 10.64
CA LYS A 132 4.19 -11.62 11.48
C LYS A 132 4.87 -10.82 12.59
N GLN A 133 5.27 -9.59 12.28
CA GLN A 133 5.93 -8.66 13.20
C GLN A 133 5.44 -7.24 12.89
N LEU A 134 5.22 -6.46 13.95
CA LEU A 134 4.93 -5.04 13.87
C LEU A 134 5.94 -4.32 14.77
N HIS A 135 6.69 -3.39 14.17
CA HIS A 135 7.53 -2.47 14.92
C HIS A 135 6.99 -1.05 14.70
N ALA A 136 6.65 -0.38 15.78
CA ALA A 136 6.11 0.97 15.74
C ALA A 136 6.83 1.83 16.79
N THR A 137 7.36 2.96 16.35
CA THR A 137 7.84 4.02 17.24
C THR A 137 6.85 5.16 17.13
N VAL A 138 6.14 5.42 18.22
CA VAL A 138 5.01 6.35 18.24
C VAL A 138 5.25 7.39 19.32
N GLY A 139 5.20 8.67 18.96
CA GLY A 139 5.35 9.78 19.91
C GLY A 139 4.17 9.89 20.87
N GLU A 140 2.95 9.80 20.33
CA GLU A 140 1.70 9.80 21.09
C GLU A 140 0.69 8.83 20.47
N MET A 141 0.02 8.02 21.30
CA MET A 141 -1.02 7.09 20.89
C MET A 141 -2.27 7.30 21.72
N GLN A 142 -3.40 7.52 21.06
CA GLN A 142 -4.72 7.54 21.67
C GLN A 142 -5.57 6.44 21.04
N LEU A 143 -6.05 5.50 21.87
CA LEU A 143 -6.95 4.43 21.45
C LEU A 143 -8.29 4.59 22.17
N VAL A 144 -9.33 4.90 21.40
CA VAL A 144 -10.69 5.04 21.91
C VAL A 144 -11.57 4.02 21.21
N GLY A 145 -12.21 3.15 21.98
CA GLY A 145 -13.03 2.06 21.45
C GLY A 145 -13.94 1.46 22.50
N ARG A 146 -14.87 0.62 22.05
CA ARG A 146 -15.80 -0.11 22.93
C ARG A 146 -15.17 -1.36 23.54
N SER A 147 -14.26 -2.00 22.81
CA SER A 147 -13.55 -3.19 23.25
C SER A 147 -12.09 -3.14 22.80
N TYR A 148 -11.22 -3.67 23.64
CA TYR A 148 -9.82 -3.90 23.36
C TYR A 148 -9.46 -5.27 23.91
N GLU A 149 -8.98 -6.15 23.03
CA GLU A 149 -8.57 -7.50 23.38
C GLU A 149 -7.13 -7.70 22.90
N ALA A 150 -6.29 -8.21 23.79
CA ALA A 150 -4.89 -8.49 23.49
C ALA A 150 -4.52 -9.85 24.09
N VAL A 151 -3.92 -10.70 23.26
CA VAL A 151 -3.34 -11.98 23.68
C VAL A 151 -1.84 -11.89 23.39
N LEU A 152 -1.03 -11.96 24.43
CA LEU A 152 0.38 -11.63 24.37
C LEU A 152 1.17 -12.65 25.21
N ASP A 153 2.37 -13.02 24.73
CA ASP A 153 3.31 -13.79 25.54
C ASP A 153 3.94 -12.93 26.65
N ARG A 154 4.15 -11.64 26.38
CA ARG A 154 4.73 -10.67 27.32
C ARG A 154 4.21 -9.27 27.04
N LEU A 155 3.86 -8.56 28.12
CA LEU A 155 3.56 -7.13 28.13
C LEU A 155 4.52 -6.44 29.10
N THR A 156 5.26 -5.44 28.60
CA THR A 156 6.10 -4.57 29.43
C THR A 156 5.60 -3.14 29.28
N VAL A 157 5.29 -2.50 30.40
CA VAL A 157 4.86 -1.09 30.42
C VAL A 157 5.77 -0.35 31.37
N MET A 158 6.43 0.69 30.86
CA MET A 158 7.18 1.65 31.67
C MET A 158 6.49 3.00 31.51
N ALA A 159 5.92 3.50 32.60
CA ALA A 159 5.17 4.74 32.58
C ALA A 159 5.47 5.56 33.83
N ARG A 160 5.52 6.89 33.67
CA ARG A 160 5.60 7.82 34.81
C ARG A 160 4.30 7.85 35.61
N LEU A 161 3.17 7.68 34.93
CA LEU A 161 1.83 7.61 35.51
C LEU A 161 1.04 6.54 34.77
N SER A 162 0.44 5.62 35.51
CA SER A 162 -0.53 4.65 35.01
C SER A 162 -1.81 4.80 35.81
N LEU A 163 -2.91 5.12 35.12
CA LEU A 163 -4.24 5.20 35.71
C LEU A 163 -5.11 4.13 35.05
N ARG A 164 -5.68 3.25 35.86
CA ARG A 164 -6.62 2.23 35.42
C ARG A 164 -7.91 2.37 36.21
N SER A 165 -9.02 2.57 35.51
CA SER A 165 -10.36 2.60 36.11
C SER A 165 -11.19 1.47 35.50
N VAL A 166 -11.74 0.61 36.35
CA VAL A 166 -12.54 -0.54 35.95
C VAL A 166 -13.81 -0.51 36.79
N SER A 167 -14.97 -0.45 36.15
CA SER A 167 -16.26 -0.28 36.82
C SER A 167 -16.83 -1.56 37.41
N GLU A 168 -16.59 -2.69 36.75
CA GLU A 168 -17.19 -3.98 37.13
C GLU A 168 -16.15 -4.92 37.75
N MET A 169 -15.26 -5.48 36.93
CA MET A 169 -14.33 -6.53 37.38
C MET A 169 -12.95 -6.36 36.76
N ASP A 170 -11.95 -6.29 37.62
CA ASP A 170 -10.54 -6.42 37.26
C ASP A 170 -10.00 -7.71 37.88
N GLN A 171 -9.78 -8.73 37.05
CA GLN A 171 -9.28 -10.03 37.50
C GLN A 171 -7.83 -10.22 37.07
N VAL A 172 -6.96 -10.44 38.07
CA VAL A 172 -5.57 -10.83 37.85
C VAL A 172 -5.39 -12.27 38.31
N ARG A 173 -4.96 -13.13 37.39
CA ARG A 173 -4.53 -14.51 37.67
C ARG A 173 -3.11 -14.66 37.18
N ALA A 174 -2.17 -14.84 38.10
CA ALA A 174 -0.75 -14.93 37.79
C ALA A 174 -0.06 -15.94 38.72
N GLY A 175 1.06 -16.51 38.25
CA GLY A 175 1.90 -17.36 39.10
C GLY A 175 2.58 -16.58 40.23
N ALA A 176 2.86 -15.29 40.00
CA ALA A 176 3.33 -14.36 41.01
C ALA A 176 2.76 -12.96 40.72
N ILE A 177 2.43 -12.22 41.78
CA ILE A 177 2.04 -10.81 41.72
C ILE A 177 2.95 -10.07 42.71
N ASP A 178 3.62 -9.04 42.23
CA ASP A 178 4.50 -8.20 43.03
C ASP A 178 4.06 -6.73 42.90
N PHE A 179 3.75 -6.11 44.04
CA PHE A 179 3.42 -4.70 44.14
C PHE A 179 4.39 -4.04 45.10
N GLN A 180 5.22 -3.15 44.56
CA GLN A 180 6.12 -2.32 45.32
C GLN A 180 5.75 -0.85 45.13
N ALA A 181 5.70 -0.10 46.23
CA ALA A 181 5.49 1.34 46.22
C ALA A 181 6.50 2.02 47.15
N ASP A 182 7.07 3.15 46.71
CA ASP A 182 8.08 3.89 47.48
C ASP A 182 7.52 4.55 48.74
N HIS A 183 6.24 4.92 48.72
CA HIS A 183 5.60 5.70 49.78
C HIS A 183 4.34 5.04 50.32
N THR A 184 3.38 4.72 49.45
CA THR A 184 2.08 4.19 49.89
C THR A 184 1.51 3.24 48.86
N ALA A 185 1.17 2.04 49.31
CA ALA A 185 0.26 1.15 48.62
C ALA A 185 -1.06 1.13 49.42
N ARG A 186 -2.20 1.31 48.75
CA ARG A 186 -3.52 1.29 49.38
C ARG A 186 -4.39 0.24 48.71
N LEU A 187 -4.87 -0.72 49.48
CA LEU A 187 -5.95 -1.61 49.10
C LEU A 187 -7.20 -1.20 49.88
N HIS A 188 -8.27 -0.84 49.16
CA HIS A 188 -9.51 -0.40 49.77
C HIS A 188 -10.69 -1.05 49.06
N ALA A 189 -11.52 -1.75 49.82
CA ALA A 189 -12.72 -2.41 49.36
C ALA A 189 -13.73 -2.50 50.51
N ALA A 190 -15.01 -2.72 50.19
CA ALA A 190 -16.00 -3.06 51.22
C ALA A 190 -15.65 -4.39 51.92
N TYR A 191 -15.06 -5.32 51.18
CA TYR A 191 -14.58 -6.61 51.67
C TYR A 191 -13.22 -6.93 51.04
N THR A 192 -12.25 -7.27 51.88
CA THR A 192 -10.93 -7.75 51.45
C THR A 192 -10.70 -9.12 52.06
N VAL A 193 -10.42 -10.13 51.23
CA VAL A 193 -10.10 -11.49 51.67
C VAL A 193 -8.68 -11.81 51.23
N VAL A 194 -7.83 -12.20 52.18
CA VAL A 194 -6.47 -12.67 51.93
C VAL A 194 -6.33 -14.06 52.51
N THR A 195 -6.08 -15.05 51.65
CA THR A 195 -5.91 -16.44 52.03
C THR A 195 -4.53 -16.91 51.61
N GLY A 196 -3.68 -17.28 52.57
CA GLY A 196 -2.42 -17.99 52.32
C GLY A 196 -2.59 -19.45 52.67
N GLY A 197 -2.20 -20.35 51.76
CA GLY A 197 -2.21 -21.80 52.02
C GLY A 197 -1.20 -22.18 53.11
N ASP A 198 0.03 -21.66 52.99
CA ASP A 198 1.12 -21.97 53.92
C ASP A 198 1.44 -20.80 54.87
N LEU A 199 1.55 -19.57 54.35
CA LEU A 199 1.97 -18.41 55.13
C LEU A 199 1.32 -17.12 54.61
N VAL A 200 0.81 -16.32 55.55
CA VAL A 200 0.59 -14.88 55.38
C VAL A 200 1.53 -14.17 56.36
N LYS A 201 2.49 -13.39 55.85
CA LYS A 201 3.40 -12.59 56.67
C LYS A 201 3.04 -11.12 56.55
N VAL A 202 2.77 -10.48 57.69
CA VAL A 202 2.58 -9.04 57.80
C VAL A 202 3.66 -8.52 58.75
N ASP A 203 4.49 -7.60 58.26
CA ASP A 203 5.57 -6.97 59.02
C ASP A 203 5.43 -5.45 58.91
N ALA A 204 5.35 -4.78 60.05
CA ALA A 204 5.21 -3.34 60.12
C ALA A 204 5.65 -2.83 61.49
N LYS A 205 6.09 -1.56 61.53
CA LYS A 205 6.34 -0.85 62.79
C LYS A 205 5.07 -0.72 63.64
N GLN A 206 3.90 -0.61 62.99
CA GLN A 206 2.59 -0.57 63.63
C GLN A 206 1.56 -1.28 62.75
N ILE A 207 0.69 -2.07 63.38
CA ILE A 207 -0.48 -2.68 62.76
C ILE A 207 -1.69 -2.27 63.59
N HIS A 208 -2.68 -1.65 62.94
CA HIS A 208 -3.96 -1.32 63.53
C HIS A 208 -5.01 -2.26 62.94
N MET A 209 -5.53 -3.18 63.76
CA MET A 209 -6.64 -4.08 63.39
C MET A 209 -7.82 -3.82 64.32
N GLY A 210 -9.01 -3.62 63.75
CA GLY A 210 -10.27 -3.36 64.46
C GLY A 210 -11.46 -3.59 63.56
#